data_AF-A0A534JPE2-F1
#
_entry.id   AF-A0A534JPE2-F1
#
_cell.length_a   1.000
_cell.length_b   1.000
_cell.length_c   1.000
_cell.angle_alpha   90.00
_cell.angle_beta   90.00
_cell.angle_gamma   90.00
#
_symmetry.space_group_name_H-M   'P 1'
#
loop_
_entity.id
_entity.type
_entity.pdbx_description
1 polymer ?
#
loop_
_entity_poly.entity_id
_entity_poly.type
_entity_poly.pdbx_seq_one_letter_code
_entity_poly.pdbx_strand_id
1 'polypeptide(L)'
;MARERYLFRAGSAGYTYPEILEVRKGSLRLLRPSGEGRLRQRVVTTLIALAYIFGVGVVLAGFVVRWTSMSPVIAVAEIVLFFAGLLALEVVWDRWSLPLLAEAPAATIPLEFLSAKSYGTFQEIRGTVDGTALSVAVPGSHEKLEDALRFAGLANPSLEAG
;
A
#
# COMPACT_ATOMS: atom_id res chain seq x y z
N MET A 1 -18.78 -11.96 0.75
CA MET A 1 -17.99 -12.44 1.90
C MET A 1 -17.84 -11.30 2.88
N ALA A 2 -18.05 -11.52 4.18
CA ALA A 2 -17.80 -10.50 5.19
C ALA A 2 -16.30 -10.16 5.22
N ARG A 3 -15.95 -8.88 5.33
CA ARG A 3 -14.55 -8.44 5.35
C ARG A 3 -13.93 -8.82 6.70
N GLU A 4 -12.93 -9.70 6.71
CA GLU A 4 -12.34 -10.23 7.95
C GLU A 4 -11.32 -9.27 8.59
N ARG A 5 -10.58 -8.52 7.77
CA ARG A 5 -9.54 -7.58 8.18
C ARG A 5 -9.30 -6.48 7.15
N TYR A 6 -8.78 -5.35 7.61
CA TYR A 6 -8.16 -4.33 6.76
C TYR A 6 -6.65 -4.37 6.95
N LEU A 7 -5.91 -4.19 5.87
CA LEU A 7 -4.46 -4.13 5.86
C LEU A 7 -4.04 -2.79 5.25
N PHE A 8 -3.14 -2.10 5.92
CA PHE A 8 -2.53 -0.88 5.43
C PHE A 8 -1.02 -0.97 5.57
N ARG A 9 -0.26 -0.32 4.69
CA ARG A 9 1.14 -0.03 4.99
C ARG A 9 1.21 0.90 6.19
N ALA A 10 2.24 0.74 6.99
CA ALA A 10 2.42 1.47 8.23
C ALA A 10 3.91 1.69 8.50
N GLY A 11 4.25 2.75 9.21
CA GLY A 11 5.61 3.00 9.65
C GLY A 11 5.64 3.62 11.04
N SER A 12 6.24 2.89 11.99
CA SER A 12 6.59 3.44 13.30
C SER A 12 7.87 4.30 13.28
N ALA A 13 8.71 4.15 12.25
CA ALA A 13 10.01 4.82 12.12
C ALA A 13 10.08 5.74 10.88
N GLY A 14 9.14 6.69 10.76
CA GLY A 14 9.11 7.69 9.69
C GLY A 14 8.41 7.23 8.40
N TYR A 15 8.74 7.87 7.27
CA TYR A 15 7.98 7.80 6.00
C TYR A 15 8.28 6.58 5.11
N THR A 16 9.04 5.58 5.59
CA THR A 16 9.43 4.42 4.78
C THR A 16 8.45 3.24 4.84
N TYR A 17 7.36 3.38 5.59
CA TYR A 17 6.27 2.42 5.79
C TYR A 17 6.66 0.92 5.70
N PRO A 18 7.65 0.46 6.50
CA PRO A 18 8.15 -0.91 6.40
C PRO A 18 7.24 -1.94 7.08
N GLU A 19 6.21 -1.50 7.81
CA GLU A 19 5.31 -2.30 8.62
C GLU A 19 3.92 -2.34 7.99
N ILE A 20 3.03 -3.16 8.57
CA ILE A 20 1.65 -3.31 8.13
C ILE A 20 0.73 -3.12 9.32
N LEU A 21 -0.20 -2.18 9.22
CA LEU A 21 -1.30 -2.09 10.16
C LEU A 21 -2.38 -3.09 9.76
N GLU A 22 -2.61 -4.08 10.62
CA GLU A 22 -3.74 -4.98 10.55
C GLU A 22 -4.85 -4.48 11.47
N VAL A 23 -6.00 -4.20 10.89
CA VAL A 23 -7.22 -3.81 11.61
C VAL A 23 -8.23 -4.94 11.51
N ARG A 24 -8.51 -5.58 12.64
CA ARG A 24 -9.55 -6.61 12.80
C ARG A 24 -10.66 -6.07 13.68
N LYS A 25 -11.82 -6.73 13.65
CA LYS A 25 -12.92 -6.43 14.56
C LYS A 25 -12.44 -6.57 16.01
N GLY A 26 -12.37 -5.46 16.75
CA GLY A 26 -11.93 -5.42 18.14
C GLY A 26 -10.42 -5.45 18.38
N SER A 27 -9.56 -5.40 17.35
CA SER A 27 -8.11 -5.38 17.58
C SER A 27 -7.32 -4.66 16.48
N LEU A 28 -6.34 -3.86 16.89
CA LEU A 28 -5.32 -3.27 16.02
C LEU A 28 -3.95 -3.89 16.30
N ARG A 29 -3.23 -4.23 15.23
CA ARG A 29 -1.90 -4.84 15.31
C ARG A 29 -0.98 -4.24 14.27
N LEU A 30 0.27 -4.04 14.64
CA LEU A 30 1.35 -3.71 13.72
C LEU A 30 2.13 -4.99 13.41
N LEU A 31 2.16 -5.36 12.15
CA LEU A 31 2.88 -6.52 11.64
C LEU A 31 4.20 -6.06 11.05
N ARG A 32 5.30 -6.66 11.50
CA ARG A 32 6.60 -6.51 10.85
C ARG A 32 6.78 -7.62 9.83
N PRO A 33 6.79 -7.33 8.52
CA PRO A 33 6.97 -8.35 7.52
C PRO A 33 8.35 -9.01 7.65
N SER A 34 8.38 -10.33 7.53
CA SER A 34 9.59 -11.16 7.58
C SER A 34 10.50 -10.90 6.38
N GLY A 35 11.78 -11.24 6.52
CA GLY A 35 12.76 -11.13 5.42
C GLY A 35 12.34 -11.96 4.20
N GLU A 36 11.84 -13.18 4.43
CA GLU A 36 11.31 -14.06 3.39
C GLU A 36 10.07 -13.47 2.70
N GLY A 37 9.13 -12.90 3.46
CA GLY A 37 7.96 -12.22 2.91
C GLY A 37 8.33 -11.04 2.00
N ARG A 38 9.31 -10.22 2.41
CA ARG A 38 9.83 -9.11 1.59
C ARG A 38 10.54 -9.61 0.34
N LEU A 39 11.32 -10.69 0.45
CA LEU A 39 11.99 -11.30 -0.69
C LEU A 39 10.97 -11.81 -1.70
N ARG A 40 9.95 -12.55 -1.22
CA ARG A 40 8.87 -13.08 -2.06
C ARG A 40 8.10 -11.96 -2.76
N GLN A 41 7.72 -10.92 -2.02
CA GLN A 41 7.08 -9.74 -2.61
C GLN A 41 7.97 -9.14 -3.72
N ARG A 42 9.26 -8.91 -3.44
CA ARG A 42 10.20 -8.33 -4.42
C ARG A 42 10.30 -9.20 -5.67
N VAL A 43 10.45 -10.51 -5.53
CA VAL A 43 10.51 -11.45 -6.65
C VAL A 43 9.24 -11.37 -7.49
N VAL A 44 8.06 -11.42 -6.87
CA VAL A 44 6.80 -11.36 -7.62
C VAL A 44 6.60 -10.00 -8.28
N THR A 45 6.93 -8.89 -7.60
CA THR A 45 6.91 -7.55 -8.21
C THR A 45 7.82 -7.50 -9.44
N THR A 46 9.03 -8.03 -9.35
CA THR A 46 9.97 -8.08 -10.48
C THR A 46 9.41 -8.92 -11.63
N LEU A 47 8.82 -10.08 -11.34
CA LEU A 47 8.20 -10.92 -12.37
C LEU A 47 7.03 -10.21 -13.07
N ILE A 48 6.17 -9.51 -12.32
CA ILE A 48 5.05 -8.73 -12.86
C ILE A 48 5.57 -7.59 -13.74
N ALA A 49 6.58 -6.84 -13.28
CA ALA A 49 7.18 -5.76 -14.04
C ALA A 49 7.80 -6.28 -15.35
N LEU A 50 8.53 -7.40 -15.29
CA LEU A 50 9.09 -8.05 -16.48
C LEU A 50 7.97 -8.51 -17.43
N ALA A 51 6.92 -9.14 -16.92
CA ALA A 51 5.78 -9.56 -17.73
C ALA A 51 5.09 -8.37 -18.42
N TYR A 52 4.96 -7.23 -17.74
CA TYR A 52 4.42 -6.00 -18.34
C TYR A 52 5.36 -5.44 -19.43
N ILE A 53 6.66 -5.34 -19.15
CA ILE A 53 7.65 -4.81 -20.10
C ILE A 53 7.74 -5.71 -21.34
N PHE A 54 7.81 -7.03 -21.19
CA PHE A 54 7.95 -7.95 -22.31
C PHE A 54 6.62 -8.26 -23.00
N GLY A 55 5.49 -8.22 -22.30
CA GLY A 55 4.18 -8.39 -22.91
C GLY A 55 3.71 -7.12 -23.60
N VAL A 56 3.47 -6.07 -22.81
CA VAL A 56 2.93 -4.79 -23.31
C VAL A 56 3.98 -4.02 -24.09
N GLY A 57 5.24 -4.03 -23.66
CA GLY A 57 6.31 -3.27 -24.34
C GLY A 57 6.68 -3.82 -25.72
N VAL A 58 6.56 -5.14 -25.96
CA VAL A 58 6.75 -5.71 -27.31
C VAL A 58 5.64 -5.28 -28.26
N VAL A 59 4.39 -5.27 -27.80
CA VAL A 59 3.26 -4.74 -28.58
C VAL A 59 3.47 -3.25 -28.85
N LEU A 60 3.84 -2.48 -27.83
CA LEU A 60 4.12 -1.05 -27.94
C LEU A 60 5.23 -0.77 -28.96
N ALA A 61 6.33 -1.53 -28.93
CA ALA A 61 7.43 -1.35 -29.88
C ALA A 61 6.97 -1.52 -31.33
N GLY A 62 6.10 -2.50 -31.60
CA GLY A 62 5.49 -2.68 -32.92
C GLY A 62 4.62 -1.50 -33.35
N PHE A 63 3.82 -0.97 -32.42
CA PHE A 63 2.98 0.22 -32.66
C PHE A 63 3.82 1.49 -32.89
N VAL A 64 4.79 1.76 -32.02
CA VAL A 64 5.68 2.91 -32.15
C VAL A 64 6.40 2.89 -33.50
N VAL A 65 6.99 1.76 -33.91
CA VAL A 65 7.64 1.64 -35.23
C VAL A 65 6.66 1.91 -36.38
N ARG A 66 5.40 1.47 -36.26
CA ARG A 66 4.37 1.68 -37.28
C ARG A 66 3.88 3.13 -37.39
N TRP A 67 3.81 3.86 -36.28
CA TRP A 67 3.23 5.21 -36.20
C TRP A 67 4.27 6.33 -36.24
N THR A 68 5.53 6.08 -35.89
CA THR A 68 6.59 7.11 -35.83
C THR A 68 6.77 7.84 -37.17
N SER A 69 6.64 7.13 -38.28
CA SER A 69 6.73 7.69 -39.64
C SER A 69 5.47 8.44 -40.09
N MET A 70 4.33 8.28 -39.41
CA MET A 70 3.07 8.99 -39.69
C MET A 70 2.85 10.20 -38.78
N SER A 71 3.17 10.08 -37.48
CA SER A 71 3.08 11.17 -36.52
C SER A 71 3.94 10.89 -35.28
N PRO A 72 4.95 11.73 -34.98
CA PRO A 72 5.76 11.58 -33.77
C PRO A 72 4.95 11.81 -32.49
N VAL A 73 3.85 12.57 -32.56
CA VAL A 73 2.98 12.84 -31.40
C VAL A 73 2.29 11.57 -30.92
N ILE A 74 1.84 10.71 -31.83
CA ILE A 74 1.19 9.43 -31.49
C ILE A 74 2.19 8.51 -30.79
N ALA A 75 3.41 8.41 -31.31
CA ALA A 75 4.48 7.61 -30.70
C ALA A 75 4.80 8.09 -29.27
N VAL A 76 4.88 9.40 -29.03
CA VAL A 76 5.11 9.95 -27.68
C VAL A 76 3.94 9.62 -26.74
N ALA A 77 2.70 9.79 -27.20
CA ALA A 77 1.51 9.51 -26.38
C ALA A 77 1.44 8.03 -25.96
N GLU A 78 1.79 7.11 -26.86
CA GLU A 78 1.86 5.67 -26.56
C GLU A 78 2.91 5.35 -25.50
N ILE A 79 4.11 5.96 -25.58
CA ILE A 79 5.16 5.80 -24.57
C ILE A 79 4.69 6.31 -23.21
N VAL A 80 4.07 7.49 -23.15
CA VAL A 80 3.54 8.05 -21.90
C VAL A 80 2.48 7.13 -21.30
N LEU A 81 1.56 6.61 -22.12
CA LEU A 81 0.52 5.69 -21.68
C LEU A 81 1.11 4.38 -21.12
N PHE A 82 2.18 3.87 -21.74
CA PHE A 82 2.88 2.68 -21.26
C PHE A 82 3.46 2.88 -19.84
N PHE A 83 4.12 4.01 -19.59
CA PHE A 83 4.65 4.32 -18.26
C PHE A 83 3.55 4.61 -17.24
N ALA A 84 2.48 5.30 -17.64
CA ALA A 84 1.31 5.51 -16.77
C ALA A 84 0.67 4.18 -16.37
N GLY A 85 0.56 3.22 -17.31
CA GLY A 85 0.08 1.88 -17.04
C GLY A 85 0.99 1.09 -16.09
N LEU A 86 2.31 1.20 -16.25
CA LEU A 86 3.28 0.57 -15.35
C LEU A 86 3.14 1.13 -13.92
N LEU A 87 3.06 2.46 -13.77
CA LEU A 87 2.87 3.10 -12.47
C LEU A 87 1.53 2.70 -11.83
N ALA A 88 0.45 2.66 -12.61
CA ALA A 88 -0.85 2.20 -12.11
C ALA A 88 -0.79 0.74 -11.65
N LEU A 89 -0.08 -0.11 -12.40
CA LEU A 89 0.13 -1.51 -12.04
C LEU A 89 0.91 -1.64 -10.73
N GLU A 90 1.97 -0.86 -10.53
CA GLU A 90 2.72 -0.83 -9.26
C GLU A 90 1.85 -0.41 -8.09
N VAL A 91 1.03 0.63 -8.23
CA VAL A 91 0.13 1.12 -7.16
C VAL A 91 -0.94 0.08 -6.81
N VAL A 92 -1.49 -0.61 -7.82
CA VAL A 92 -2.48 -1.68 -7.60
C VAL A 92 -1.80 -2.89 -6.95
N TRP A 93 -0.64 -3.28 -7.46
CA TRP A 93 0.14 -4.40 -6.94
C TRP A 93 0.56 -4.18 -5.49
N ASP A 94 0.99 -2.97 -5.12
CA ASP A 94 1.36 -2.64 -3.75
C ASP A 94 0.22 -2.98 -2.78
N ARG A 95 -1.01 -2.59 -3.11
CA ARG A 95 -2.21 -2.91 -2.31
C ARG A 95 -2.52 -4.41 -2.27
N TRP A 96 -2.37 -5.11 -3.40
CA TRP A 96 -2.66 -6.54 -3.51
C TRP A 96 -1.60 -7.42 -2.88
N SER A 97 -0.39 -6.89 -2.67
CA SER A 97 0.72 -7.61 -2.06
C SER A 97 0.70 -7.58 -0.52
N LEU A 98 -0.12 -6.72 0.09
CA LEU A 98 -0.25 -6.62 1.55
C LEU A 98 -0.60 -7.95 2.25
N PRO A 99 -1.52 -8.79 1.73
CA PRO A 99 -1.79 -10.09 2.32
C PRO A 99 -0.56 -11.00 2.34
N LEU A 100 0.27 -11.00 1.28
CA LEU A 100 1.49 -11.81 1.21
C LEU A 100 2.49 -11.44 2.30
N LEU A 101 2.56 -10.15 2.63
CA LEU A 101 3.42 -9.65 3.70
C LEU A 101 2.84 -9.90 5.10
N ALA A 102 1.53 -10.09 5.21
CA ALA A 102 0.81 -10.31 6.47
C ALA A 102 0.63 -11.80 6.82
N GLU A 103 0.95 -12.74 5.93
CA GLU A 103 0.77 -14.19 6.15
C GLU A 103 1.69 -14.76 7.25
N ALA A 104 2.96 -14.38 7.27
CA ALA A 104 3.95 -14.85 8.25
C ALA A 104 4.85 -13.69 8.71
N PRO A 105 4.34 -12.79 9.58
CA PRO A 105 5.11 -11.66 10.07
C PRO A 105 6.22 -12.13 11.02
N ALA A 106 7.37 -11.45 10.98
CA ALA A 106 8.47 -11.70 11.92
C ALA A 106 8.14 -11.24 13.34
N ALA A 107 7.29 -10.22 13.48
CA ALA A 107 6.77 -9.78 14.77
C ALA A 107 5.33 -9.25 14.61
N THR A 108 4.52 -9.48 15.63
CA THR A 108 3.16 -8.95 15.76
C THR A 108 3.11 -8.12 17.02
N ILE A 109 2.84 -6.83 16.88
CA ILE A 109 2.82 -5.87 17.99
C ILE A 109 1.36 -5.44 18.19
N PRO A 110 0.73 -5.75 19.34
CA PRO A 110 -0.61 -5.25 19.64
C PRO A 110 -0.56 -3.72 19.82
N LEU A 111 -1.50 -3.03 19.20
CA LEU A 111 -1.64 -1.58 19.29
C LEU A 111 -2.95 -1.24 20.00
N GLU A 112 -2.85 -0.58 21.14
CA GLU A 112 -3.99 0.05 21.78
C GLU A 112 -4.20 1.43 21.16
N PHE A 113 -5.39 1.70 20.63
CA PHE A 113 -5.68 2.97 19.98
C PHE A 113 -5.84 4.10 21.00
N LEU A 114 -5.10 5.19 20.84
CA LEU A 114 -5.27 6.42 21.62
C LEU A 114 -5.98 7.49 20.80
N SER A 115 -5.39 7.86 19.67
CA SER A 115 -5.93 8.89 18.79
C SER A 115 -5.42 8.71 17.38
N ALA A 116 -6.05 9.39 16.42
CA ALA A 116 -5.50 9.46 15.08
C ALA A 116 -5.68 10.88 14.51
N LYS A 117 -4.70 11.30 13.72
CA LYS A 117 -4.57 12.64 13.16
C LYS A 117 -4.33 12.56 11.66
N SER A 118 -4.96 13.42 10.87
CA SER A 118 -4.80 13.44 9.42
C SER A 118 -3.87 14.58 8.98
N TYR A 119 -2.88 14.26 8.15
CA TYR A 119 -1.95 15.20 7.54
C TYR A 119 -2.15 15.32 6.01
N GLY A 120 -3.35 14.97 5.54
CA GLY A 120 -3.69 14.99 4.12
C GLY A 120 -3.22 13.74 3.37
N THR A 121 -1.91 13.64 3.09
CA THR A 121 -1.34 12.52 2.31
C THR A 121 -1.07 11.26 3.13
N PHE A 122 -0.97 11.41 4.46
CA PHE A 122 -0.84 10.32 5.40
C PHE A 122 -1.66 10.61 6.67
N GLN A 123 -1.93 9.56 7.43
CA GLN A 123 -2.62 9.59 8.70
C GLN A 123 -1.67 9.08 9.79
N GLU A 124 -1.58 9.78 10.90
CA GLU A 124 -0.82 9.35 12.06
C GLU A 124 -1.78 8.68 13.05
N ILE A 125 -1.54 7.42 13.39
CA ILE A 125 -2.25 6.71 14.46
C ILE A 125 -1.34 6.67 15.67
N ARG A 126 -1.80 7.22 16.79
CA ARG A 126 -1.13 7.14 18.07
C ARG A 126 -1.75 6.03 18.89
N GLY A 127 -0.90 5.20 19.46
CA GLY A 127 -1.31 4.12 20.33
C GLY A 127 -0.31 3.82 21.43
N THR A 128 -0.64 2.85 22.27
CA THR A 128 0.26 2.29 23.29
C THR A 128 0.64 0.86 22.93
N VAL A 129 1.92 0.55 23.15
CA VAL A 129 2.49 -0.80 23.07
C VAL A 129 3.24 -1.03 24.37
N ASP A 130 2.78 -1.99 25.18
CA ASP A 130 3.39 -2.33 26.48
C ASP A 130 3.62 -1.09 27.37
N GLY A 131 2.67 -0.15 27.37
CA GLY A 131 2.74 1.11 28.13
C GLY A 131 3.62 2.22 27.50
N THR A 132 4.24 1.96 26.35
CA THR A 132 5.03 2.96 25.61
C THR A 132 4.19 3.57 24.48
N ALA A 133 4.17 4.90 24.38
CA ALA A 133 3.49 5.59 23.29
C ALA A 133 4.20 5.33 21.95
N LEU A 134 3.45 4.84 20.96
CA LEU A 134 3.90 4.59 19.61
C LEU A 134 3.06 5.40 18.63
N SER A 135 3.74 6.12 17.74
CA SER A 135 3.12 6.78 16.60
C SER A 135 3.36 5.94 15.35
N VAL A 136 2.31 5.73 14.56
CA VAL A 136 2.32 4.91 13.36
C VAL A 136 1.75 5.73 12.20
N ALA A 137 2.58 6.04 11.22
CA ALA A 137 2.14 6.70 10.01
C ALA A 137 1.54 5.68 9.03
N VAL A 138 0.37 5.97 8.47
CA VAL A 138 -0.36 5.16 7.50
C VAL A 138 -0.60 6.01 6.25
N PRO A 139 -0.15 5.58 5.05
CA PRO A 139 -0.47 6.27 3.82
C PRO A 139 -1.87 5.86 3.35
N GLY A 140 -2.70 6.83 2.96
CA GLY A 140 -4.07 6.51 2.55
C GLY A 140 -5.01 7.71 2.53
N SER A 141 -6.28 7.43 2.20
CA SER A 141 -7.35 8.41 2.37
C SER A 141 -7.91 8.33 3.79
N HIS A 142 -8.20 9.51 4.36
CA HIS A 142 -8.88 9.68 5.65
C HIS A 142 -10.06 8.70 5.78
N GLU A 143 -10.97 8.72 4.78
CA GLU A 143 -12.20 7.91 4.77
C GLU A 143 -11.93 6.41 4.95
N LYS A 144 -10.91 5.87 4.28
CA LYS A 144 -10.60 4.43 4.35
C LYS A 144 -10.06 4.03 5.71
N LEU A 145 -9.25 4.89 6.33
CA LEU A 145 -8.74 4.62 7.66
C LEU A 145 -9.88 4.74 8.69
N GLU A 146 -10.71 5.76 8.56
CA GLU A 146 -11.85 5.95 9.45
C GLU A 146 -12.81 4.76 9.40
N ASP A 147 -13.16 4.27 8.21
CA ASP A 147 -13.99 3.07 8.04
C ASP A 147 -13.36 1.82 8.66
N ALA A 148 -12.04 1.67 8.57
CA ALA A 148 -11.32 0.57 9.21
C ALA A 148 -11.34 0.67 10.74
N LEU A 149 -11.16 1.88 11.28
CA LEU A 149 -11.22 2.11 12.73
C LEU A 149 -12.64 1.91 13.28
N ARG A 150 -13.68 2.37 12.57
CA ARG A 150 -15.08 2.06 12.89
C ARG A 150 -15.34 0.55 12.84
N PHE A 151 -14.78 -0.16 11.85
CA PHE A 151 -14.86 -1.61 11.77
C PHE A 151 -14.20 -2.33 12.97
N ALA A 152 -13.14 -1.75 13.53
CA ALA A 152 -12.52 -2.23 14.76
C ALA A 152 -13.42 -2.03 16.01
N GLY A 153 -14.51 -1.27 15.90
CA GLY A 153 -15.41 -0.95 17.02
C GLY A 153 -14.99 0.29 17.80
N LEU A 154 -14.09 1.13 17.26
CA LEU A 154 -13.73 2.40 17.86
C LEU A 154 -14.85 3.42 17.62
N ALA A 155 -15.43 3.94 18.70
CA ALA A 155 -16.47 4.95 18.64
C ALA A 155 -15.86 6.33 18.31
N ASN A 156 -16.40 7.03 17.30
CA ASN A 156 -15.92 8.33 16.82
C ASN A 156 -14.39 8.41 16.59
N PRO A 157 -13.83 7.66 15.64
CA PRO A 157 -12.46 7.86 15.19
C PRO A 157 -12.37 9.09 14.28
N SER A 158 -12.92 10.23 14.70
CA SER A 158 -12.78 11.47 13.95
C SER A 158 -11.30 11.84 13.95
N LEU A 159 -10.65 11.69 12.80
CA LEU A 159 -9.26 12.08 12.63
C LEU A 159 -9.19 13.60 12.80
N GLU A 160 -8.46 14.05 13.82
CA GLU A 160 -8.26 15.48 14.02
C GLU A 160 -7.55 16.06 12.79
N ALA A 161 -8.08 17.18 12.26
CA ALA A 161 -7.43 17.91 11.19
C ALA A 161 -6.14 18.52 11.72
N GLY A 162 -5.03 18.25 11.03
CA GLY A 162 -3.70 18.58 11.53
C GLY A 162 -3.12 19.92 11.20
#